data_AF-A0A0D2MLL1-F1
#
_entry.id   AF-A0A0D2MLL1-F1
#
_cell.length_a   1.000
_cell.length_b   1.000
_cell.length_c   1.000
_cell.angle_alpha   90.00
_cell.angle_beta   90.00
_cell.angle_gamma   90.00
#
_symmetry.space_group_name_H-M   'P 1'
#
loop_
_entity.id
_entity.type
_entity.pdbx_description
1 polymer ?
#
loop_
_entity_poly.entity_id
_entity_poly.type
_entity_poly.pdbx_seq_one_letter_code
_entity_poly.pdbx_strand_id
1 'polypeptide(L)'
;LPRQSLHVILHDEFDHEFDSRFVGKHKTQQRRTPLYALGPWHQEHSDGHEKLSEQGLNIGVDIQLPIYANKDQFSSWLHSLVVMPNVRKQSAIVHYYLDLVEGRGCKLLVFC
;
A
#
# COMPACT_ATOMS: atom_id res chain seq x y z
N LEU A 1 -9.40 0.49 16.31
CA LEU A 1 -8.42 -0.28 17.11
C LEU A 1 -7.03 0.32 16.92
N PRO A 2 -6.27 0.60 17.99
CA PRO A 2 -4.87 0.99 17.87
C PRO A 2 -4.05 -0.10 17.14
N ARG A 3 -3.12 0.28 16.28
CA ARG A 3 -2.28 -0.66 15.49
C ARG A 3 -1.52 -1.66 16.37
N GLN A 4 -1.06 -1.23 17.55
CA GLN A 4 -0.39 -2.10 18.52
C GLN A 4 -1.32 -3.20 19.05
N SER A 5 -2.60 -2.88 19.27
CA SER A 5 -3.59 -3.86 19.74
C SER A 5 -3.98 -4.86 18.65
N LEU A 6 -3.94 -4.44 17.37
CA LEU A 6 -4.22 -5.31 16.23
C LEU A 6 -3.21 -6.45 16.09
N HIS A 7 -1.93 -6.19 16.36
CA HIS A 7 -0.90 -7.22 16.28
C HIS A 7 -1.14 -8.35 17.28
N VAL A 8 -1.53 -8.01 18.51
CA VAL A 8 -1.84 -9.00 19.57
C VAL A 8 -3.05 -9.84 19.16
N ILE A 9 -4.14 -9.19 18.74
CA ILE A 9 -5.36 -9.88 18.30
C ILE A 9 -5.08 -10.80 17.10
N LEU A 10 -4.26 -10.35 16.14
CA LEU A 10 -3.90 -11.15 14.98
C LEU A 10 -3.05 -12.37 15.35
N HIS A 11 -2.14 -12.24 16.33
CA HIS A 11 -1.38 -13.38 16.83
C HIS A 11 -2.26 -14.33 17.66
N ASP A 12 -3.19 -13.83 18.46
CA ASP A 12 -4.08 -14.68 19.26
C ASP A 12 -4.99 -15.57 18.37
N GLU A 13 -5.50 -15.02 17.27
CA GLU A 13 -6.44 -15.71 16.38
C GLU A 13 -5.77 -16.44 15.20
N PHE A 14 -4.68 -15.87 14.66
CA PHE A 14 -4.08 -16.33 13.40
C PHE A 14 -2.62 -16.74 13.52
N ASP A 15 -2.12 -17.07 14.72
CA ASP A 15 -0.70 -17.44 14.94
C ASP A 15 -0.21 -18.52 13.97
N HIS A 16 -1.06 -19.49 13.68
CA HIS A 16 -0.80 -20.58 12.74
C HIS A 16 -0.50 -20.08 11.31
N GLU A 17 -1.14 -18.99 10.87
CA GLU A 17 -0.84 -18.36 9.58
C GLU A 17 0.51 -17.65 9.61
N PHE A 18 0.85 -16.95 10.69
CA PHE A 18 2.15 -16.31 10.86
C PHE A 18 3.27 -17.34 10.85
N ASP A 19 3.08 -18.43 11.57
CA ASP A 19 4.02 -19.55 11.64
C ASP A 19 4.27 -20.19 10.27
N SER A 20 3.23 -20.30 9.43
CA SER A 20 3.36 -20.83 8.07
C SER A 20 4.13 -19.91 7.11
N ARG A 21 4.24 -18.62 7.42
CA ARG A 21 4.98 -17.61 6.63
C ARG A 21 6.39 -17.37 7.16
N PHE A 22 6.75 -17.93 8.31
CA PHE A 22 8.06 -17.75 8.92
C PHE A 22 9.14 -18.48 8.13
N VAL A 23 10.27 -17.80 7.89
CA VAL A 23 11.39 -18.34 7.09
C VAL A 23 11.92 -19.61 7.77
N GLY A 24 11.99 -20.71 7.02
CA GLY A 24 12.43 -22.02 7.53
C GLY A 24 11.32 -22.91 8.11
N LYS A 25 10.09 -22.40 8.28
CA LYS A 25 8.90 -23.19 8.69
C LYS A 25 8.03 -23.58 7.48
N HIS A 26 8.63 -24.02 6.37
CA HIS A 26 7.91 -24.53 5.18
C HIS A 26 7.28 -25.92 5.42
N LYS A 27 6.48 -26.08 6.48
CA LYS A 27 5.80 -27.35 6.80
C LYS A 27 4.55 -27.57 5.95
N THR A 28 3.96 -26.50 5.43
CA THR A 28 2.75 -26.53 4.60
C THR A 28 2.96 -25.64 3.37
N GLN A 29 2.78 -26.23 2.19
CA GLN A 29 2.76 -25.47 0.94
C GLN A 29 1.48 -24.63 0.93
N GLN A 30 1.62 -23.31 1.11
CA GLN A 30 0.46 -22.43 1.03
C GLN A 30 -0.17 -22.53 -0.36
N ARG A 31 -1.50 -22.74 -0.42
CA ARG A 31 -2.25 -22.78 -1.67
C ARG A 31 -2.23 -21.37 -2.27
N ARG A 32 -1.32 -21.13 -3.22
CA ARG A 32 -1.23 -19.86 -3.93
C ARG A 32 -2.33 -19.81 -4.99
N THR A 33 -3.23 -18.85 -4.89
CA THR A 33 -4.14 -18.51 -5.99
C THR A 33 -3.37 -17.70 -7.02
N PRO A 34 -3.45 -18.02 -8.33
CA PRO A 34 -2.81 -17.20 -9.35
C PRO A 34 -3.43 -15.81 -9.34
N LEU A 35 -2.57 -14.78 -9.37
CA LEU A 35 -3.02 -13.41 -9.59
C LEU A 35 -3.32 -13.22 -11.08
N TYR A 36 -4.52 -12.76 -11.39
CA TYR A 36 -4.90 -12.40 -12.76
C TYR A 36 -4.57 -10.93 -12.99
N ALA A 37 -3.82 -10.65 -14.05
CA ALA A 37 -3.63 -9.30 -14.56
C ALA A 37 -4.27 -9.25 -15.95
N LEU A 38 -5.45 -8.64 -16.03
CA LEU A 38 -6.31 -8.71 -17.23
C LEU A 38 -5.83 -7.80 -18.37
N GLY A 39 -5.00 -6.80 -18.07
CA GLY A 39 -4.40 -5.90 -19.03
C GLY A 39 -3.92 -4.61 -18.39
N PRO A 40 -3.21 -3.75 -19.14
CA PRO A 40 -2.81 -2.42 -18.68
C PRO A 40 -4.03 -1.60 -18.24
N TRP A 41 -3.89 -0.84 -17.14
CA TRP A 41 -4.92 0.03 -16.58
C TRP A 41 -6.17 -0.68 -16.05
N HIS A 42 -6.19 -2.02 -16.04
CA HIS A 42 -7.33 -2.77 -15.50
C HIS A 42 -7.35 -2.72 -13.95
N GLN A 43 -6.18 -2.84 -13.34
CA GLN A 43 -6.03 -2.84 -11.89
C GLN A 43 -4.71 -2.16 -11.49
N GLU A 44 -4.79 -1.36 -10.44
CA GLU A 44 -3.71 -0.53 -9.93
C GLU A 44 -3.46 -0.89 -8.46
N HIS A 45 -2.19 -0.90 -8.07
CA HIS A 45 -1.78 -1.02 -6.69
C HIS A 45 -1.25 0.32 -6.20
N SER A 46 -1.81 0.79 -5.10
CA SER A 46 -1.46 2.06 -4.46
C SER A 46 -0.96 1.76 -3.05
N ASP A 47 0.21 2.30 -2.70
CA ASP A 47 0.78 2.12 -1.36
C ASP A 47 1.53 3.36 -0.89
N GLY A 48 1.50 3.59 0.42
CA GLY A 48 2.15 4.70 1.10
C GLY A 48 3.34 4.23 1.92
N HIS A 49 4.47 4.92 1.78
CA HIS A 49 5.72 4.55 2.44
C HIS A 49 6.45 5.73 3.10
N GLU A 50 6.73 5.63 4.39
CA GLU A 50 7.53 6.59 5.19
C GLU A 50 9.03 6.31 5.10
N LYS A 51 9.55 6.09 3.89
CA LYS A 51 10.94 5.65 3.67
C LYS A 51 11.98 6.78 3.68
N LEU A 52 11.56 8.01 3.36
CA LEU A 52 12.42 9.19 3.37
C LEU A 52 12.27 9.94 4.70
N SER A 53 12.90 9.41 5.73
CA SER A 53 12.90 10.00 7.08
C SER A 53 14.32 10.37 7.51
N GLU A 54 14.46 10.92 8.72
CA GLU A 54 15.75 11.14 9.39
C GLU A 54 16.73 9.97 9.22
N GLN A 55 16.25 8.73 9.41
CA GLN A 55 17.09 7.52 9.28
C GLN A 55 17.61 7.29 7.86
N GLY A 56 16.86 7.72 6.85
CA GLY A 56 17.21 7.51 5.44
C GLY A 56 18.01 8.66 4.83
N LEU A 57 17.75 9.90 5.25
CA LEU A 57 18.26 11.10 4.58
C LEU A 57 18.94 12.13 5.49
N ASN A 58 18.95 11.93 6.82
CA ASN A 58 19.52 12.87 7.79
C ASN A 58 19.01 14.32 7.63
N ILE A 59 17.72 14.47 7.35
CA ILE A 59 17.06 15.75 7.06
C ILE A 59 16.63 16.53 8.31
N GLY A 60 16.98 16.03 9.50
CA GLY A 60 16.62 16.59 10.80
C GLY A 60 15.59 15.77 11.55
N VAL A 61 15.56 15.96 12.87
CA VAL A 61 14.67 15.27 13.81
C VAL A 61 13.21 15.57 13.46
N ASP A 62 12.38 14.53 13.50
CA ASP A 62 10.94 14.58 13.23
C ASP A 62 10.52 15.03 11.81
N ILE A 63 11.46 15.16 10.87
CA ILE A 63 11.13 15.43 9.47
C ILE A 63 10.98 14.11 8.71
N GLN A 64 9.82 13.94 8.08
CA GLN A 64 9.50 12.81 7.21
C GLN A 64 8.92 13.31 5.89
N LEU A 65 9.34 12.69 4.80
CA LEU A 65 8.82 12.92 3.46
C LEU A 65 8.11 11.63 2.98
N PRO A 66 6.90 11.34 3.47
CA PRO A 66 6.24 10.11 3.10
C PRO A 66 5.85 10.14 1.63
N ILE A 67 6.07 9.02 0.96
CA ILE A 67 5.82 8.85 -0.46
C ILE A 67 4.55 8.05 -0.65
N TYR A 68 3.74 8.41 -1.62
CA TYR A 68 2.63 7.60 -2.10
C TYR A 68 2.85 7.23 -3.56
N ALA A 69 2.73 5.94 -3.86
CA ALA A 69 3.15 5.35 -5.11
C ALA A 69 2.00 4.56 -5.73
N ASN A 70 1.88 4.65 -7.05
CA ASN A 70 0.88 3.89 -7.80
C ASN A 70 1.52 3.18 -8.98
N LYS A 71 1.15 1.91 -9.10
CA LYS A 71 1.74 0.96 -10.04
C LYS A 71 0.65 0.16 -10.73
N ASP A 72 0.72 0.08 -12.05
CA ASP A 72 -0.14 -0.80 -12.84
C ASP A 72 0.21 -2.27 -12.56
N GLN A 73 -0.79 -3.08 -12.25
CA GLN A 73 -0.57 -4.49 -11.87
C GLN A 73 -0.05 -5.33 -13.04
N PHE A 74 -0.48 -5.03 -14.27
CA PHE A 74 -0.14 -5.82 -15.45
C PHE A 74 1.29 -5.57 -15.92
N SER A 75 1.62 -4.32 -16.22
CA SER A 75 2.91 -3.90 -16.77
C SER A 75 3.98 -3.68 -15.70
N SER A 76 3.58 -3.65 -14.43
CA SER A 76 4.44 -3.18 -13.33
C SER A 76 4.96 -1.75 -13.49
N TRP A 77 4.36 -0.95 -14.36
CA TRP A 77 4.77 0.42 -14.59
C TRP A 77 4.34 1.32 -13.43
N LEU A 78 5.31 2.01 -12.82
CA LEU A 78 5.09 3.02 -11.79
C LEU A 78 4.74 4.35 -12.47
N HIS A 79 3.46 4.65 -12.60
CA HIS A 79 2.98 5.82 -13.34
C HIS A 79 2.69 7.02 -12.41
N SER A 80 2.76 6.86 -11.08
CA SER A 80 2.70 7.99 -10.14
C SER A 80 3.55 7.71 -8.89
N LEU A 81 4.32 8.72 -8.49
CA LEU A 81 5.11 8.71 -7.27
C LEU A 81 5.17 10.13 -6.73
N VAL A 82 4.51 10.40 -5.60
CA VAL A 82 4.39 11.76 -5.05
C VAL A 82 4.77 11.78 -3.58
N VAL A 83 5.31 12.91 -3.12
CA VAL A 83 5.45 13.17 -1.68
C VAL A 83 4.12 13.70 -1.17
N MET A 84 3.58 13.06 -0.14
CA MET A 84 2.36 13.50 0.52
C MET A 84 2.68 14.02 1.92
N PRO A 85 1.86 14.93 2.47
CA PRO A 85 2.06 15.39 3.84
C PRO A 85 1.74 14.31 4.87
N ASN A 86 0.82 13.38 4.54
CA ASN A 86 0.44 12.29 5.43
C ASN A 86 -0.17 11.13 4.63
N VAL A 87 0.53 10.00 4.55
CA VAL A 87 0.09 8.79 3.83
C VAL A 87 -0.79 7.86 4.66
N ARG A 88 -1.05 8.21 5.93
CA ARG A 88 -1.94 7.44 6.82
C ARG A 88 -3.32 8.08 6.96
N LYS A 89 -3.47 9.34 6.55
CA LYS A 89 -4.73 10.07 6.65
C LYS A 89 -5.62 9.75 5.44
N GLN A 90 -6.75 9.08 5.68
CA GLN A 90 -7.71 8.73 4.63
C GLN A 90 -8.10 9.93 3.77
N SER A 91 -8.37 11.09 4.38
CA SER A 91 -8.77 12.28 3.62
C SER A 91 -7.68 12.72 2.64
N ALA A 92 -6.40 12.62 3.00
CA ALA A 92 -5.31 12.96 2.10
C ALA A 92 -5.23 11.99 0.92
N ILE A 93 -5.41 10.68 1.17
CA ILE A 93 -5.42 9.65 0.13
C ILE A 93 -6.61 9.83 -0.83
N VAL A 94 -7.78 10.17 -0.31
CA VAL A 94 -8.99 10.42 -1.13
C VAL A 94 -8.78 11.62 -2.04
N HIS A 95 -8.28 12.75 -1.53
CA HIS A 95 -7.99 13.92 -2.36
C HIS A 95 -6.94 13.60 -3.42
N TYR A 96 -5.85 12.92 -3.05
CA TYR A 96 -4.85 12.47 -4.00
C TYR A 96 -5.45 11.60 -5.13
N TYR A 97 -6.33 10.66 -4.78
CA TYR A 97 -6.99 9.82 -5.78
C TYR A 97 -7.87 10.65 -6.72
N LEU A 98 -8.62 11.62 -6.20
CA LEU A 98 -9.44 12.52 -7.02
C LEU A 98 -8.58 13.36 -7.98
N ASP A 99 -7.47 13.93 -7.49
CA ASP A 99 -6.53 14.70 -8.32
C ASP A 99 -5.92 13.82 -9.43
N LEU A 100 -5.62 12.56 -9.11
CA LEU A 100 -5.06 11.59 -10.05
C LEU A 100 -6.09 11.16 -11.11
N VAL A 101 -7.37 11.03 -10.74
CA VAL A 101 -8.46 10.76 -11.68
C VAL A 101 -8.70 11.97 -12.59
N GLU A 102 -8.72 13.18 -12.03
CA GLU A 102 -8.82 14.43 -12.79
C GLU A 102 -7.66 14.59 -13.78
N GLY A 103 -6.43 14.39 -13.31
CA GLY A 103 -5.22 14.48 -14.15
C GLY A 103 -5.16 13.47 -15.29
N ARG A 104 -5.89 12.35 -15.18
CA ARG A 104 -6.03 11.33 -16.26
C ARG A 104 -7.18 11.64 -17.21
N GLY A 105 -8.03 12.61 -16.92
CA GLY A 105 -9.25 12.89 -17.69
C GLY A 105 -10.30 11.79 -17.59
N CYS A 106 -10.25 10.94 -16.56
CA CYS A 106 -11.22 9.87 -16.34
C CYS A 106 -12.50 10.43 -15.71
N LYS A 107 -13.67 10.04 -16.24
CA LYS A 107 -14.96 10.40 -15.63
C LYS A 107 -15.29 9.40 -14.52
N LEU A 108 -15.40 9.88 -13.29
CA LEU A 108 -15.95 9.09 -12.19
C LEU A 108 -17.45 8.88 -12.41
N LEU A 109 -17.85 7.65 -12.73
CA LEU A 109 -19.25 7.23 -12.59
C LEU A 109 -19.48 6.88 -11.11
N VAL A 110 -19.87 7.89 -10.34
CA VAL A 110 -20.38 7.67 -8.98
C VAL A 110 -21.79 7.13 -9.12
N PHE A 111 -21.98 5.82 -9.01
CA PHE A 111 -23.29 5.23 -8.76
C PHE A 111 -23.60 5.46 -7.27
N CYS A 112 -24.42 6.47 -7.01
CA CYS A 112 -25.00 6.74 -5.69
C CYS A 112 -26.33 6.00 -5.53
#